data_AF-A0A970YNZ1-F1
#
_entry.id   AF-A0A970YNZ1-F1
#
_cell.length_a   1.000
_cell.length_b   1.000
_cell.length_c   1.000
_cell.angle_alpha   90.00
_cell.angle_beta   90.00
_cell.angle_gamma   90.00
#
_symmetry.space_group_name_H-M   'P 1'
#
loop_
_entity.id
_entity.type
_entity.pdbx_description
1 polymer ?
#
loop_
_entity_poly.entity_id
_entity_poly.type
_entity_poly.pdbx_seq_one_letter_code
_entity_poly.pdbx_strand_id
1 'polypeptide(L)'
;MAARNSDKVITSLKKKGFRQLETDHHSFYPTDQNDEKIPHIRTKVSHGPKHDLDNSLLKHMANQTGLSLNEFLKLVDCSIDKDKYLELLKERGLFEE
;
A
#
# COMPACT_ATOMS: atom_id res chain seq x y z
N MET A 1 20.32 1.69 3.79
CA MET A 1 19.15 2.37 4.39
C MET A 1 18.22 2.82 3.28
N ALA A 2 16.96 2.36 3.24
CA ALA A 2 15.95 2.88 2.32
C ALA A 2 14.89 3.65 3.14
N ALA A 3 15.16 4.90 3.45
CA ALA A 3 14.12 5.82 3.90
C ALA A 3 13.27 6.18 2.67
N ARG A 4 11.94 6.09 2.79
CA ARG A 4 11.02 6.50 1.71
C ARG A 4 10.19 7.66 2.21
N ASN A 5 10.18 8.73 1.41
CA ASN A 5 9.35 9.88 1.68
C ASN A 5 7.86 9.49 1.64
N SER A 6 7.11 9.86 2.69
CA SER A 6 5.68 9.57 2.83
C SER A 6 4.87 10.03 1.64
N ASP A 7 5.13 11.23 1.09
CA ASP A 7 4.42 11.77 -0.07
C ASP A 7 4.61 10.90 -1.32
N LYS A 8 5.85 10.44 -1.54
CA LYS A 8 6.16 9.52 -2.65
C LYS A 8 5.39 8.22 -2.51
N VAL A 9 5.27 7.68 -1.29
CA VAL A 9 4.46 6.49 -1.02
C VAL A 9 2.99 6.76 -1.30
N ILE A 10 2.43 7.86 -0.79
CA ILE A 10 1.03 8.24 -1.00
C ILE A 10 0.70 8.39 -2.49
N THR A 11 1.55 9.11 -3.22
CA THR A 11 1.37 9.33 -4.67
C THR A 11 1.42 8.02 -5.45
N SER A 12 2.34 7.12 -5.08
CA SER A 12 2.46 5.81 -5.72
C SER A 12 1.24 4.93 -5.41
N LEU A 13 0.80 4.89 -4.15
CA LEU A 13 -0.41 4.16 -3.74
C LEU A 13 -1.64 4.65 -4.52
N LYS A 14 -1.86 5.97 -4.58
CA LYS A 14 -2.99 6.57 -5.34
C LYS A 14 -2.95 6.17 -6.82
N LYS A 15 -1.77 6.20 -7.45
CA LYS A 15 -1.58 5.77 -8.85
C LYS A 15 -1.89 4.28 -9.07
N LYS A 16 -1.66 3.43 -8.06
CA LYS A 16 -1.90 1.98 -8.13
C LYS A 16 -3.33 1.59 -7.75
N GLY A 17 -4.23 2.57 -7.61
CA GLY A 17 -5.65 2.33 -7.32
C GLY A 17 -5.97 2.24 -5.83
N PHE A 18 -5.05 2.64 -4.94
CA PHE A 18 -5.42 2.79 -3.53
C PHE A 18 -6.20 4.08 -3.35
N ARG A 19 -7.30 3.99 -2.61
CA ARG A 19 -8.11 5.15 -2.23
C ARG A 19 -7.85 5.53 -0.78
N GLN A 20 -7.87 6.83 -0.56
CA GLN A 20 -7.74 7.42 0.77
C GLN A 20 -9.11 7.36 1.48
N LEU A 21 -9.10 7.07 2.78
CA LEU A 21 -10.29 7.18 3.61
C LEU A 21 -10.58 8.65 3.91
N GLU A 22 -11.85 9.02 3.78
CA GLU A 22 -12.37 10.36 4.06
C GLU A 22 -12.23 10.70 5.56
N THR A 23 -12.44 9.70 6.42
CA THR A 23 -12.41 9.86 7.88
C THR A 23 -11.00 9.91 8.47
N ASP A 24 -10.02 9.25 7.84
CA ASP A 24 -8.62 9.23 8.29
C ASP A 24 -7.74 9.47 7.07
N HIS A 25 -7.25 10.71 6.93
CA HIS A 25 -6.44 11.15 5.79
C HIS A 25 -5.10 10.42 5.65
N HIS A 26 -4.75 9.62 6.65
CA HIS A 26 -3.55 8.80 6.68
C HIS A 26 -3.82 7.35 6.28
N SER A 27 -5.08 6.93 6.15
CA SER A 27 -5.45 5.56 5.86
C SER A 27 -5.84 5.38 4.40
N PHE A 28 -5.31 4.32 3.80
CA PHE A 28 -5.51 3.96 2.41
C PHE A 28 -5.99 2.51 2.33
N TYR A 29 -6.82 2.21 1.33
CA TYR A 29 -7.29 0.87 1.05
C TYR A 29 -7.13 0.57 -0.45
N PRO A 30 -6.75 -0.65 -0.81
CA PRO A 30 -6.73 -1.06 -2.21
C PRO A 30 -8.16 -1.27 -2.72
N THR A 31 -8.36 -1.02 -4.01
CA THR A 31 -9.57 -1.43 -4.73
C THR A 31 -9.27 -2.56 -5.70
N ASP A 32 -10.27 -3.39 -6.02
CA ASP A 32 -10.18 -4.42 -7.04
C ASP A 32 -10.35 -3.82 -8.45
N GLN A 33 -10.39 -4.66 -9.48
CA GLN A 33 -10.60 -4.24 -10.87
C GLN A 33 -11.93 -3.49 -11.09
N ASN A 34 -12.97 -3.81 -10.32
CA ASN A 34 -14.29 -3.16 -10.33
C ASN A 34 -14.33 -1.88 -9.48
N ASP A 35 -13.19 -1.45 -8.94
CA ASP A 35 -13.06 -0.26 -8.08
C ASP A 35 -13.77 -0.41 -6.71
N GLU A 36 -14.11 -1.63 -6.34
CA GLU A 36 -14.65 -2.00 -5.05
C GLU A 36 -13.53 -2.16 -4.03
N LYS A 37 -13.81 -1.77 -2.79
CA LYS A 37 -12.83 -1.86 -1.70
C LYS A 37 -12.57 -3.31 -1.35
N ILE A 38 -11.29 -3.71 -1.34
CA ILE A 38 -10.91 -5.03 -0.84
C ILE A 38 -11.11 -5.05 0.69
N PRO A 39 -11.99 -5.92 1.22
CA PRO A 39 -12.23 -6.00 2.64
C PRO A 39 -10.97 -6.51 3.37
N HIS A 40 -10.84 -6.21 4.66
CA HIS A 40 -9.71 -6.63 5.52
C HIS A 40 -8.33 -6.05 5.19
N ILE A 41 -8.14 -5.43 4.03
CA ILE A 41 -6.87 -4.79 3.66
C ILE A 41 -6.98 -3.27 3.81
N ARG A 42 -6.15 -2.71 4.69
CA ARG A 42 -6.00 -1.26 4.86
C ARG A 42 -4.59 -0.96 5.33
N THR A 43 -4.00 0.12 4.83
CA THR A 43 -2.69 0.59 5.27
C THR A 43 -2.75 2.00 5.79
N LYS A 44 -2.02 2.28 6.88
CA LYS A 44 -1.90 3.64 7.42
C LYS A 44 -0.51 4.20 7.13
N VAL A 45 -0.48 5.29 6.36
CA VAL A 45 0.73 6.05 6.08
C VAL A 45 0.93 7.07 7.21
N SER A 46 1.99 6.95 7.99
CA SER A 46 2.35 7.95 8.98
C SER A 46 2.90 9.22 8.32
N HIS A 47 2.27 10.36 8.57
CA HIS A 47 2.78 11.68 8.21
C HIS A 47 3.38 12.35 9.45
N GLY A 48 4.54 11.85 9.88
CA GLY A 48 5.30 12.45 10.97
C GLY A 48 6.06 13.71 10.52
N PRO A 49 6.57 14.54 11.45
CA PRO A 49 7.29 15.78 11.12
C PRO A 49 8.56 15.56 10.30
N LYS A 50 9.09 14.34 10.29
CA LYS A 50 10.30 13.98 9.53
C LYS A 50 10.03 13.56 8.09
N HIS A 51 8.78 13.43 7.64
CA HIS A 51 8.39 13.02 6.27
C HIS A 51 8.99 11.70 5.73
N ASP A 52 9.98 11.11 6.40
CA ASP A 52 10.63 9.86 6.01
C ASP A 52 10.06 8.69 6.80
N LEU A 53 9.60 7.69 6.07
CA LEU A 53 9.19 6.41 6.62
C LEU A 53 10.43 5.53 6.80
N ASP A 54 10.71 5.18 8.05
CA ASP A 54 11.72 4.20 8.38
C ASP A 54 11.32 2.80 7.88
N ASN A 55 12.31 1.93 7.68
CA ASN A 55 12.11 0.55 7.26
C ASN A 55 11.11 -0.21 8.16
N SER A 56 11.08 0.11 9.45
CA SER A 56 10.13 -0.46 10.40
C SER A 56 8.68 -0.13 10.02
N LEU A 57 8.39 1.14 9.73
CA LEU A 57 7.06 1.59 9.28
C LEU A 57 6.69 0.97 7.94
N LEU A 58 7.63 0.92 7.00
CA LEU A 58 7.41 0.28 5.69
C LEU A 58 7.08 -1.21 5.85
N LYS A 59 7.73 -1.90 6.79
CA LYS A 59 7.43 -3.31 7.09
C LYS A 59 6.04 -3.48 7.68
N HIS A 60 5.61 -2.57 8.57
CA HIS A 60 4.24 -2.58 9.10
C HIS A 60 3.21 -2.35 8.00
N MET A 61 3.45 -1.38 7.11
CA MET A 61 2.58 -1.10 5.97
C MET A 61 2.50 -2.26 4.99
N ALA A 62 3.63 -2.91 4.70
CA ALA A 62 3.69 -4.10 3.87
C ALA A 62 2.81 -5.21 4.46
N ASN A 63 2.97 -5.50 5.75
CA ASN A 63 2.19 -6.52 6.43
C ASN A 63 0.67 -6.20 6.41
N GLN A 64 0.31 -4.93 6.62
CA GLN A 64 -1.06 -4.43 6.54
C GLN A 64 -1.69 -4.56 5.14
N THR A 65 -0.87 -4.49 4.09
CA THR A 65 -1.29 -4.69 2.70
C THR A 65 -1.20 -6.14 2.24
N GLY A 66 -0.85 -7.08 3.14
CA GLY A 66 -0.64 -8.47 2.77
C GLY A 66 0.61 -8.69 1.92
N LEU A 67 1.53 -7.73 1.85
CA LEU A 67 2.78 -7.80 1.09
C LEU A 67 3.99 -8.01 1.99
N SER A 68 5.06 -8.53 1.39
CA SER A 68 6.37 -8.53 2.01
C SER A 68 7.03 -7.16 1.84
N LEU A 69 7.96 -6.78 2.74
CA LEU A 69 8.67 -5.49 2.67
C LEU A 69 9.24 -5.22 1.26
N ASN A 70 9.86 -6.22 0.64
CA ASN A 70 10.44 -6.09 -0.70
C ASN A 70 9.37 -5.84 -1.78
N GLU A 71 8.21 -6.49 -1.69
CA GLU A 71 7.10 -6.32 -2.63
C GLU A 71 6.43 -4.94 -2.46
N PHE A 72 6.27 -4.49 -1.21
CA PHE A 72 5.78 -3.14 -0.94
C PHE A 72 6.76 -2.08 -1.46
N LEU A 73 8.08 -2.30 -1.31
CA LEU A 73 9.09 -1.43 -1.89
C LEU A 73 9.01 -1.40 -3.41
N LYS A 74 8.82 -2.55 -4.08
CA LYS A 74 8.58 -2.60 -5.54
C LYS A 74 7.32 -1.85 -5.94
N LEU A 75 6.25 -1.92 -5.14
CA LEU A 75 5.00 -1.19 -5.39
C LEU A 75 5.22 0.32 -5.35
N VAL A 76 5.90 0.80 -4.32
CA VAL A 76 6.26 2.22 -4.14
C VAL A 76 7.28 2.69 -5.18
N ASP A 77 8.21 1.82 -5.57
CA ASP A 77 9.19 2.12 -6.63
C ASP A 77 8.58 2.01 -8.04
N CYS A 78 7.28 1.74 -8.14
CA CYS A 78 6.53 1.63 -9.38
C CYS A 78 6.96 0.45 -10.28
N SER A 79 7.58 -0.59 -9.72
CA SER A 79 7.97 -1.80 -10.44
C SER A 79 6.84 -2.83 -10.58
N ILE A 80 5.79 -2.75 -9.76
CA ILE A 80 4.61 -3.62 -9.86
C ILE A 80 3.33 -2.78 -10.00
N ASP A 81 2.41 -3.25 -10.82
CA ASP A 81 1.12 -2.60 -11.11
C ASP A 81 -0.01 -3.13 -10.24
N LYS A 82 -1.17 -2.46 -10.32
CA LYS A 82 -2.38 -2.85 -9.60
C LYS A 82 -2.72 -4.32 -9.85
N ASP A 83 -2.67 -4.74 -11.11
CA ASP A 83 -2.97 -6.11 -11.53
C ASP A 83 -2.05 -7.13 -10.83
N LYS A 84 -0.74 -6.90 -10.89
CA LYS A 84 0.28 -7.70 -10.20
C LYS A 84 0.04 -7.75 -8.69
N TYR A 85 -0.37 -6.64 -8.09
CA TYR A 85 -0.71 -6.57 -6.68
C TYR A 85 -1.93 -7.44 -6.34
N LEU A 86 -2.99 -7.40 -7.17
CA LEU A 86 -4.17 -8.23 -7.00
C LEU A 86 -3.84 -9.72 -7.16
N GLU A 87 -3.01 -10.09 -8.14
CA GLU A 87 -2.50 -11.46 -8.29
C GLU A 87 -1.82 -11.95 -7.00
N LEU A 88 -0.91 -11.14 -6.44
CA LEU A 88 -0.22 -11.48 -5.19
C LEU A 88 -1.18 -11.65 -4.01
N LEU A 89 -2.26 -10.88 -3.95
CA LEU A 89 -3.29 -11.04 -2.93
C LEU A 89 -4.09 -12.34 -3.11
N LYS A 90 -4.43 -12.69 -4.37
CA LYS A 90 -5.10 -13.95 -4.71
C LYS A 90 -4.23 -15.16 -4.37
N GLU A 91 -2.95 -15.14 -4.75
CA GLU A 91 -1.99 -16.20 -4.43
C GLU A 91 -1.85 -16.42 -2.91
N ARG A 92 -2.05 -15.36 -2.12
CA ARG A 92 -1.99 -15.41 -0.65
C ARG A 92 -3.34 -15.73 0.01
N GLY A 93 -4.41 -15.89 -0.76
CA GLY A 93 -5.77 -16.11 -0.23
C GLY A 93 -6.32 -14.91 0.55
N LEU A 94 -5.84 -13.70 0.26
CA LEU A 94 -6.28 -12.45 0.90
C LEU A 94 -7.35 -11.72 0.08
N PHE A 95 -7.52 -12.11 -1.18
CA PHE A 95 -8.51 -11.57 -2.10
C PHE A 95 -8.99 -12.69 -3.02
N GLU A 96 -10.30 -12.84 -3.15
CA GLU A 96 -10.96 -13.70 -4.13
C GLU A 96 -11.93 -12.80 -4.91
N GLU A 97 -11.93 -12.94 -6.23
CA GLU A 97 -12.64 -12.08 -7.18
C GLU A 97 -13.97 -12.70 -7.61
#